data_AF-A0A482WA48-F1
#
_entry.id   AF-A0A482WA48-F1
#
_cell.length_a   1.000
_cell.length_b   1.000
_cell.length_c   1.000
_cell.angle_alpha   90.00
_cell.angle_beta   90.00
_cell.angle_gamma   90.00
#
_symmetry.space_group_name_H-M   'P 1'
#
loop_
_entity.id
_entity.type
_entity.pdbx_description
1 polymer ?
#
loop_
_entity_poly.entity_id
_entity_poly.type
_entity_poly.pdbx_seq_one_letter_code
_entity_poly.pdbx_strand_id
1 'polypeptide(L)'
;MVESFTSVKIFTIFGSIFSLLANMQFGRSLLLKYPEQFSYGLVTHEPPSEEKLAKTWFSVTFYGEGWKEELANADDQYSIPVNRAIVTRVKGRNPAYGSTCTCLVLAAITVITETNKLPSTGGVYTPGYAFANTSLIKELDENGVTFEVLSEKDLPLVSKY
;
A
#
# COMPACT_ATOMS: atom_id res chain seq x y z
N MET A 1 9.16 -14.34 13.75
CA MET A 1 8.83 -13.88 15.11
C MET A 1 10.15 -13.83 15.87
N VAL A 2 10.46 -12.78 16.63
CA VAL A 2 11.80 -12.60 17.22
C VAL A 2 12.00 -13.63 18.33
N GLU A 3 12.83 -14.65 18.11
CA GLU A 3 12.89 -15.83 19.00
C GLU A 3 13.69 -15.62 20.29
N SER A 4 14.39 -14.48 20.42
CA SER A 4 15.25 -14.22 21.57
C SER A 4 15.41 -12.73 21.87
N PHE A 5 15.55 -12.42 23.15
CA PHE A 5 15.92 -11.09 23.65
C PHE A 5 17.24 -10.59 23.04
N THR A 6 18.15 -11.50 22.70
CA THR A 6 19.41 -11.17 22.00
C THR A 6 19.16 -10.61 20.60
N SER A 7 18.23 -11.20 19.84
CA SER A 7 17.88 -10.72 18.50
C SER A 7 17.27 -9.33 18.56
N VAL A 8 16.40 -9.04 19.55
CA VAL A 8 15.84 -7.70 19.76
C VAL A 8 16.96 -6.68 19.97
N LYS A 9 17.93 -6.96 20.85
CA LYS A 9 19.06 -6.07 21.10
C LYS A 9 19.88 -5.78 19.83
N ILE A 10 20.17 -6.82 19.05
CA ILE A 10 20.91 -6.68 17.79
C ILE A 10 20.12 -5.80 16.81
N PHE A 11 18.83 -6.06 16.61
CA PHE A 11 17.99 -5.24 15.73
C PHE A 11 17.90 -3.79 16.19
N THR A 12 17.79 -3.53 17.50
CA THR A 12 17.76 -2.17 18.04
C THR A 12 19.08 -1.43 17.80
N ILE A 13 20.22 -2.09 18.02
CA ILE A 13 21.54 -1.49 17.78
C ILE A 13 21.74 -1.20 16.29
N PHE A 14 21.50 -2.19 15.42
CA PHE A 14 21.60 -2.01 13.97
C PHE A 14 20.66 -0.93 13.45
N GLY A 15 19.40 -0.93 13.90
CA GLY A 15 18.41 0.09 13.54
C GLY A 15 18.83 1.49 13.97
N SER A 16 19.43 1.62 15.16
CA SER A 16 19.93 2.90 15.67
C SER A 16 21.13 3.42 14.86
N ILE A 17 22.09 2.54 14.53
CA ILE A 17 23.25 2.89 13.69
C ILE A 17 22.78 3.27 12.28
N PHE A 18 21.89 2.48 11.68
CA PHE A 18 21.32 2.77 10.37
C PHE A 18 20.59 4.12 10.38
N SER A 19 19.77 4.38 11.40
CA SER A 19 19.06 5.65 11.56
C SER A 19 20.03 6.83 11.68
N LEU A 20 21.09 6.71 12.48
CA LEU A 20 22.12 7.75 12.60
C LEU A 20 22.79 8.03 11.24
N LEU A 21 23.20 6.97 10.53
CA LEU A 21 23.82 7.09 9.20
C LEU A 21 22.86 7.69 8.17
N ALA A 22 21.59 7.28 8.18
CA ALA A 22 20.56 7.78 7.26
C ALA A 22 20.26 9.28 7.49
N ASN A 23 20.42 9.79 8.70
CA ASN A 23 20.22 11.20 9.01
C ASN A 23 21.39 12.09 8.58
N MET A 24 22.62 11.57 8.52
CA MET A 24 23.81 12.31 8.10
C MET A 24 24.03 12.24 6.59
N GLN A 25 24.41 13.36 5.94
CA GLN A 25 24.68 13.38 4.49
C GLN A 25 25.79 12.40 4.08
N PHE A 26 26.88 12.37 4.86
CA PHE A 26 27.96 11.40 4.65
C PHE A 26 27.48 9.96 4.84
N GLY A 27 26.69 9.68 5.88
CA GLY A 27 26.16 8.35 6.16
C GLY A 27 25.22 7.85 5.06
N ARG A 28 24.31 8.69 4.54
CA ARG A 28 23.50 8.36 3.36
C ARG A 28 24.34 8.02 2.15
N SER A 29 25.35 8.84 1.86
CA SER A 29 26.28 8.57 0.76
C SER A 29 26.97 7.22 0.91
N LEU A 30 27.39 6.88 2.14
CA LEU A 30 28.03 5.60 2.45
C LEU A 30 27.06 4.41 2.30
N LEU A 31 25.84 4.52 2.84
CA LEU A 31 24.79 3.50 2.74
C LEU A 31 24.41 3.23 1.27
N LEU A 32 24.27 4.29 0.47
CA LEU A 32 23.92 4.18 -0.95
C LEU A 32 25.11 3.70 -1.81
N LYS A 33 26.35 3.99 -1.42
CA LYS A 33 27.53 3.53 -2.17
C LYS A 33 27.79 2.04 -1.96
N TYR A 34 27.57 1.52 -0.75
CA TYR A 34 27.84 0.11 -0.40
C TYR A 34 26.60 -0.61 0.17
N PRO A 35 25.45 -0.62 -0.54
CA PRO A 35 24.19 -1.14 -0.01
C PRO A 35 24.30 -2.61 0.36
N GLU A 36 25.08 -3.40 -0.38
CA GLU A 36 25.29 -4.83 -0.13
C GLU A 36 25.98 -5.09 1.22
N GLN A 37 26.94 -4.25 1.59
CA GLN A 37 27.66 -4.40 2.85
C GLN A 37 26.75 -4.06 4.04
N PHE A 38 25.97 -2.99 3.93
CA PHE A 38 25.08 -2.54 5.00
C PHE A 38 23.77 -3.35 5.10
N SER A 39 23.42 -4.08 4.05
CA SER A 39 22.21 -4.93 4.01
C SER A 39 22.52 -6.42 4.06
N TYR A 40 23.79 -6.82 4.22
CA TYR A 40 24.22 -8.22 4.12
C TYR A 40 23.76 -8.91 2.82
N GLY A 41 23.85 -8.19 1.70
CA GLY A 41 23.46 -8.67 0.37
C GLY A 41 21.96 -8.69 0.09
N LEU A 42 21.12 -8.17 1.01
CA LEU A 42 19.68 -8.06 0.79
C LEU A 42 19.31 -6.98 -0.23
N VAL A 43 20.14 -5.94 -0.34
CA VAL A 43 20.00 -4.82 -1.27
C VAL A 43 21.28 -4.69 -2.08
N THR A 44 21.13 -4.75 -3.41
CA THR A 44 22.20 -4.65 -4.40
C THR A 44 21.93 -3.49 -5.34
N HIS A 45 22.96 -3.02 -6.05
CA HIS A 45 22.76 -2.10 -7.17
C HIS A 45 22.18 -2.80 -8.40
N GLU A 46 22.49 -4.08 -8.55
CA GLU A 46 21.95 -4.90 -9.63
C GLU A 46 20.45 -5.14 -9.43
N PRO A 47 19.64 -5.04 -10.49
CA PRO A 47 18.24 -5.41 -10.42
C PRO A 47 18.09 -6.92 -10.15
N PRO A 48 16.99 -7.35 -9.53
CA PRO A 48 16.70 -8.78 -9.41
C PRO A 48 16.58 -9.43 -10.80
N SER A 49 17.01 -10.68 -10.93
CA SER A 49 16.88 -11.43 -12.19
C SER A 49 15.43 -11.55 -12.64
N GLU A 50 15.21 -11.61 -13.96
CA GLU A 50 13.87 -11.76 -14.54
C GLU A 50 13.14 -13.00 -14.02
N GLU A 51 13.85 -14.10 -13.83
CA GLU A 51 13.30 -15.33 -13.25
C GLU A 51 12.77 -15.10 -11.82
N LYS A 52 13.54 -14.39 -10.98
CA LYS A 52 13.14 -14.06 -9.60
C LYS A 52 11.93 -13.14 -9.61
N LEU A 53 11.90 -12.14 -10.48
CA LEU A 53 10.76 -11.25 -10.66
C LEU A 53 9.51 -12.01 -11.09
N ALA A 54 9.62 -12.91 -12.07
CA ALA A 54 8.50 -13.71 -12.57
C ALA A 54 7.92 -14.64 -11.49
N LYS A 55 8.76 -15.18 -10.60
CA LYS A 55 8.34 -16.08 -9.52
C LYS A 55 7.88 -15.35 -8.25
N THR A 56 8.07 -14.04 -8.16
CA THR A 56 7.65 -13.26 -6.99
C THR A 56 6.18 -12.85 -7.12
N TRP A 57 5.41 -13.08 -6.06
CA TRP A 57 4.02 -12.69 -5.95
C TRP A 57 3.80 -11.90 -4.65
N PHE A 58 2.69 -11.16 -4.60
CA PHE A 58 2.24 -10.50 -3.38
C PHE A 58 0.75 -10.74 -3.15
N SER A 59 0.36 -10.68 -1.89
CA SER A 59 -1.04 -10.71 -1.46
C SER A 59 -1.15 -9.87 -0.20
N VAL A 60 -1.80 -8.72 -0.31
CA VAL A 60 -2.06 -7.82 0.82
C VAL A 60 -3.52 -7.96 1.19
N THR A 61 -3.80 -8.26 2.45
CA THR A 61 -5.17 -8.31 2.98
C THR A 61 -5.40 -7.05 3.80
N PHE A 62 -6.46 -6.32 3.49
CA PHE A 62 -6.87 -5.10 4.18
C PHE A 62 -8.08 -5.39 5.06
N TYR A 63 -8.09 -4.78 6.23
CA TYR A 63 -9.24 -4.73 7.13
C TYR A 63 -9.64 -3.26 7.27
N GLY A 64 -10.91 -2.95 6.99
CA GLY A 64 -11.46 -1.62 7.12
C GLY A 64 -12.73 -1.64 7.95
N GLU A 65 -12.90 -0.65 8.82
CA GLU A 65 -14.15 -0.39 9.53
C GLU A 65 -14.70 0.96 9.10
N GLY A 66 -16.03 1.06 9.03
CA GLY A 66 -16.71 2.28 8.62
C GLY A 66 -18.19 2.24 8.94
N TRP A 67 -18.91 3.17 8.32
CA TRP A 67 -20.35 3.32 8.46
C TRP A 67 -21.07 2.79 7.23
N LYS A 68 -22.26 2.24 7.43
CA LYS A 68 -23.14 1.82 6.33
C LYS A 68 -23.87 2.99 5.71
N GLU A 69 -24.20 3.95 6.56
CA GLU A 69 -24.94 5.15 6.23
C GLU A 69 -24.00 6.08 5.47
N GLU A 70 -24.49 6.70 4.41
CA GLU A 70 -23.82 7.82 3.77
C GLU A 70 -24.34 9.12 4.40
N LEU A 71 -23.44 10.05 4.68
CA LEU A 71 -23.83 11.38 5.17
C LEU A 71 -24.32 12.25 4.02
N ALA A 72 -25.28 13.12 4.30
CA ALA A 72 -25.84 14.03 3.32
C ALA A 72 -24.82 15.09 2.87
N ASN A 73 -23.97 15.58 3.78
CA ASN A 73 -22.90 16.52 3.49
C ASN A 73 -21.55 15.96 3.93
N ALA A 74 -20.49 16.32 3.20
CA ALA A 74 -19.13 15.89 3.50
C ALA A 74 -18.59 16.40 4.85
N ASP A 75 -19.14 17.51 5.35
CA ASP A 75 -18.75 18.12 6.63
C ASP A 75 -19.52 17.56 7.83
N ASP A 76 -20.54 16.73 7.58
CA ASP A 76 -21.31 16.11 8.64
C ASP A 76 -20.44 15.06 9.37
N GLN A 77 -20.75 14.81 10.65
CA GLN A 77 -20.08 13.78 11.43
C GLN A 77 -21.07 12.66 11.78
N TYR A 78 -20.59 11.42 11.75
CA TYR A 78 -21.37 10.29 12.23
C TYR A 78 -21.61 10.40 13.73
N SER A 79 -22.86 10.25 14.14
CA SER A 79 -23.28 10.26 15.55
C SER A 79 -23.17 8.89 16.22
N ILE A 80 -22.96 7.82 15.44
CA ILE A 80 -22.86 6.44 15.91
C ILE A 80 -21.43 5.91 15.74
N PRO A 81 -21.01 4.89 16.52
CA PRO A 81 -19.79 4.14 16.24
C PRO A 81 -19.84 3.48 14.85
N VAL A 82 -18.67 3.14 14.30
CA VAL A 82 -18.56 2.32 13.09
C VAL A 82 -19.38 1.04 13.25
N ASN A 83 -20.16 0.71 12.23
CA ASN A 83 -21.16 -0.36 12.27
C ASN A 83 -20.99 -1.39 11.13
N ARG A 84 -19.90 -1.28 10.36
CA ARG A 84 -19.53 -2.23 9.31
C ARG A 84 -18.02 -2.45 9.27
N ALA A 85 -17.64 -3.69 9.07
CA ALA A 85 -16.28 -4.10 8.74
C ALA A 85 -16.25 -4.78 7.37
N ILE A 86 -15.19 -4.52 6.61
CA ILE A 86 -14.87 -5.18 5.34
C ILE A 86 -13.45 -5.72 5.37
N VAL A 87 -13.29 -6.91 4.81
CA VAL A 87 -11.97 -7.52 4.56
C VAL A 87 -11.81 -7.65 3.06
N THR A 88 -10.78 -7.02 2.51
CA THR A 88 -10.44 -7.13 1.08
C THR A 88 -9.04 -7.66 0.90
N ARG A 89 -8.73 -8.10 -0.32
CA ARG A 89 -7.41 -8.58 -0.68
C ARG A 89 -7.01 -8.08 -2.05
N VAL A 90 -5.76 -7.66 -2.16
CA VAL A 90 -5.12 -7.29 -3.43
C VAL A 90 -3.97 -8.25 -3.67
N LYS A 91 -3.93 -8.86 -4.86
CA LYS A 91 -2.92 -9.85 -5.24
C LYS A 91 -2.29 -9.49 -6.57
N GLY A 92 -1.07 -9.93 -6.79
CA GLY A 92 -0.44 -9.83 -8.11
C GLY A 92 0.96 -10.43 -8.14
N ARG A 93 1.63 -10.26 -9.26
CA ARG A 93 3.00 -10.74 -9.49
C ARG A 93 3.96 -9.58 -9.69
N ASN A 94 5.25 -9.80 -9.41
CA ASN A 94 6.27 -8.77 -9.57
C ASN A 94 5.87 -7.45 -8.85
N PRO A 95 5.78 -7.45 -7.51
CA PRO A 95 5.18 -6.35 -6.74
C PRO A 95 5.88 -5.01 -6.92
N ALA A 96 7.20 -4.99 -7.08
CA ALA A 96 7.97 -3.75 -7.06
C ALA A 96 8.07 -3.08 -8.44
N TYR A 97 8.25 -3.87 -9.50
CA TYR A 97 8.46 -3.34 -10.85
C TYR A 97 7.22 -3.53 -11.71
N GLY A 98 6.82 -4.78 -11.95
CA GLY A 98 5.73 -5.11 -12.87
C GLY A 98 4.40 -4.51 -12.44
N SER A 99 3.89 -4.92 -11.27
CA SER A 99 2.59 -4.45 -10.78
C SER A 99 2.55 -2.94 -10.53
N THR A 100 3.61 -2.35 -9.96
CA THR A 100 3.69 -0.89 -9.78
C THR A 100 3.62 -0.14 -11.11
N CYS A 101 4.35 -0.60 -12.13
CA CYS A 101 4.29 0.00 -13.47
C CYS A 101 2.90 -0.14 -14.08
N THR A 102 2.28 -1.32 -13.99
CA THR A 102 0.89 -1.54 -14.43
C THR A 102 -0.07 -0.57 -13.74
N CYS A 103 0.01 -0.45 -12.40
CA CYS A 103 -0.80 0.49 -11.63
C CYS A 103 -0.63 1.94 -12.11
N LEU A 104 0.62 2.38 -12.32
CA LEU A 104 0.91 3.75 -12.73
C LEU A 104 0.39 4.04 -14.15
N VAL A 105 0.64 3.14 -15.10
CA VAL A 105 0.25 3.32 -16.50
C VAL A 105 -1.27 3.29 -16.64
N LEU A 106 -1.96 2.34 -16.00
CA LEU A 106 -3.42 2.26 -16.05
C LEU A 106 -4.07 3.44 -15.34
N ALA A 107 -3.52 3.92 -14.22
CA ALA A 107 -3.98 5.14 -13.59
C ALA A 107 -3.85 6.35 -14.53
N ALA A 108 -2.70 6.49 -15.22
CA ALA A 108 -2.48 7.57 -16.18
C ALA A 108 -3.46 7.50 -17.37
N ILE A 109 -3.66 6.31 -17.94
CA ILE A 109 -4.64 6.08 -19.01
C ILE A 109 -6.05 6.45 -18.53
N THR A 110 -6.43 6.01 -17.33
CA THR A 110 -7.74 6.33 -16.73
C THR A 110 -7.93 7.84 -16.57
N VAL A 111 -6.90 8.56 -16.11
CA VAL A 111 -6.97 10.02 -15.95
C VAL A 111 -7.26 10.71 -17.29
N ILE A 112 -6.62 10.25 -18.37
CA ILE A 112 -6.71 10.86 -19.70
C ILE A 112 -8.01 10.46 -20.42
N THR A 113 -8.49 9.23 -20.23
CA THR A 113 -9.61 8.67 -21.00
C THR A 113 -10.96 8.76 -20.29
N GLU A 114 -10.96 8.82 -18.95
CA GLU A 114 -12.18 8.85 -18.13
C GLU A 114 -12.29 10.13 -17.31
N THR A 115 -11.79 11.26 -17.82
CA THR A 115 -11.76 12.55 -17.09
C THR A 115 -13.13 12.97 -16.57
N ASN A 116 -14.22 12.62 -17.26
CA ASN A 116 -15.59 12.91 -16.84
C ASN A 116 -16.06 12.09 -15.62
N LYS A 117 -15.30 11.08 -15.19
CA LYS A 117 -15.58 10.26 -13.99
C LYS A 117 -14.68 10.61 -12.81
N LEU A 118 -13.72 11.52 -12.99
CA LEU A 118 -12.83 12.03 -11.95
C LEU A 118 -13.48 13.20 -11.19
N PRO A 119 -12.97 13.56 -10.00
CA PRO A 119 -13.38 14.78 -9.31
C PRO A 119 -13.29 16.01 -10.22
N SER A 120 -14.38 16.80 -10.26
CA SER A 120 -14.49 17.95 -11.16
C SER A 120 -13.68 19.17 -10.70
N THR A 121 -13.30 19.21 -9.42
CA THR A 121 -12.46 20.25 -8.84
C THR A 121 -10.99 19.85 -8.95
N GLY A 122 -10.11 20.84 -9.11
CA GLY A 122 -8.67 20.62 -9.01
C GLY A 122 -8.26 20.43 -7.55
N GLY A 123 -7.21 19.65 -7.30
CA GLY A 123 -6.71 19.41 -5.95
C GLY A 123 -5.80 18.19 -5.85
N VAL A 124 -5.55 17.76 -4.60
CA VAL A 124 -4.82 16.53 -4.29
C VAL A 124 -5.82 15.53 -3.73
N TYR A 125 -5.95 14.39 -4.40
CA TYR A 125 -6.91 13.35 -4.04
C TYR A 125 -6.20 12.05 -3.71
N THR A 126 -6.77 11.29 -2.77
CA THR A 126 -6.37 9.90 -2.60
C THR A 126 -6.88 9.07 -3.78
N PRO A 127 -6.15 8.02 -4.21
CA PRO A 127 -6.59 7.20 -5.34
C PRO A 127 -7.97 6.57 -5.13
N GLY A 128 -8.28 6.12 -3.90
CA GLY A 128 -9.57 5.52 -3.58
C GLY A 128 -10.75 6.45 -3.79
N TYR A 129 -10.56 7.77 -3.61
CA TYR A 129 -11.60 8.77 -3.90
C TYR A 129 -11.59 9.15 -5.38
N ALA A 130 -10.42 9.46 -5.94
CA ALA A 130 -10.29 9.96 -7.30
C ALA A 130 -10.79 8.97 -8.36
N PHE A 131 -10.54 7.67 -8.14
CA PHE A 131 -10.84 6.61 -9.10
C PHE A 131 -12.10 5.80 -8.76
N ALA A 132 -12.84 6.18 -7.70
CA ALA A 132 -13.99 5.43 -7.18
C ALA A 132 -15.02 5.05 -8.26
N ASN A 133 -15.24 5.94 -9.22
CA ASN A 133 -16.24 5.80 -10.27
C ASN A 133 -15.64 5.42 -11.64
N THR A 134 -14.36 5.04 -11.69
CA THR A 134 -13.64 4.75 -12.94
C THR A 134 -13.53 3.26 -13.23
N SER A 135 -13.08 2.91 -14.44
CA SER A 135 -12.77 1.53 -14.81
C SER A 135 -11.45 0.99 -14.23
N LEU A 136 -10.67 1.82 -13.52
CA LEU A 136 -9.29 1.47 -13.11
C LEU A 136 -9.18 0.12 -12.39
N ILE A 137 -10.07 -0.20 -11.45
CA ILE A 137 -10.04 -1.49 -10.73
C ILE A 137 -10.23 -2.66 -11.69
N LYS A 138 -11.14 -2.54 -12.66
CA LYS A 138 -11.38 -3.56 -13.67
C LYS A 138 -10.15 -3.73 -14.57
N GLU A 139 -9.57 -2.63 -15.06
CA GLU A 139 -8.38 -2.67 -15.90
C GLU A 139 -7.18 -3.30 -15.16
N LEU A 140 -7.03 -3.00 -13.87
CA LEU A 140 -5.99 -3.60 -13.04
C LEU A 140 -6.18 -5.11 -12.87
N ASP A 141 -7.42 -5.55 -12.65
CA ASP A 141 -7.77 -6.96 -12.52
C ASP A 141 -7.42 -7.74 -13.79
N GLU A 142 -7.82 -7.20 -14.95
CA GLU A 142 -7.51 -7.77 -16.28
C GLU A 142 -6.00 -7.79 -16.59
N ASN A 143 -5.21 -6.93 -15.94
CA ASN A 143 -3.75 -6.83 -16.09
C ASN A 143 -2.95 -7.43 -14.91
N GLY A 144 -3.57 -8.33 -14.14
CA GLY A 144 -2.87 -9.18 -13.17
C GLY A 144 -2.66 -8.55 -11.78
N VAL A 145 -3.39 -7.48 -11.46
CA VAL A 145 -3.52 -6.92 -10.11
C VAL A 145 -4.98 -7.09 -9.66
N THR A 146 -5.25 -8.22 -8.99
CA THR A 146 -6.61 -8.68 -8.67
C THR A 146 -7.11 -8.12 -7.36
N PHE A 147 -8.39 -7.71 -7.33
CA PHE A 147 -9.08 -7.19 -6.14
C PHE A 147 -10.22 -8.12 -5.72
N GLU A 148 -10.24 -8.52 -4.45
CA GLU A 148 -11.24 -9.44 -3.91
C GLU A 148 -11.84 -8.90 -2.62
N VAL A 149 -13.17 -9.01 -2.48
CA VAL A 149 -13.85 -8.86 -1.18
C VAL A 149 -13.90 -10.24 -0.53
N LEU A 150 -13.26 -10.38 0.63
CA LEU A 150 -13.20 -11.65 1.36
C LEU A 150 -14.35 -11.81 2.34
N SER A 151 -14.77 -10.72 2.98
CA SER A 151 -15.93 -10.72 3.88
C SER A 151 -16.44 -9.31 4.14
N GLU A 152 -17.75 -9.20 4.32
CA GLU A 152 -18.41 -8.02 4.87
C GLU A 152 -19.23 -8.43 6.08
N LYS A 153 -19.14 -7.67 7.16
CA LYS A 153 -19.84 -7.97 8.41
C LYS A 153 -20.33 -6.70 9.06
N ASP A 154 -21.50 -6.81 9.67
CA ASP A 154 -22.04 -5.77 10.52
C ASP A 154 -21.35 -5.84 11.88
N LEU A 155 -20.90 -4.68 12.38
CA LEU A 155 -20.34 -4.56 13.71
C LEU A 155 -21.47 -4.27 14.70
N PRO A 156 -21.43 -4.86 15.91
CA PRO A 156 -22.38 -4.51 16.95
C PRO A 156 -22.23 -3.02 17.29
N LEU A 157 -23.36 -2.32 17.44
CA LEU A 157 -23.39 -0.96 17.97
C LEU A 157 -23.05 -1.02 19.45
N VAL A 158 -21.76 -1.01 19.79
CA VAL A 158 -21.33 -0.93 21.18
C VAL A 158 -21.47 0.52 21.61
N SER A 159 -22.43 0.80 22.49
CA SER A 159 -22.53 2.10 23.16
C SER A 159 -21.19 2.42 23.81
N LYS A 160 -20.56 3.53 23.42
CA LYS A 160 -19.53 4.12 24.28
C LYS A 160 -20.28 4.67 25.49
N TYR A 161 -20.21 3.89 26.58
CA TYR A 161 -20.80 4.09 27.90
C TYR A 161 -22.27 3.68 28.03
#